data_AF-A0A352FMY6-F1
#
_entry.id   AF-A0A352FMY6-F1
#
_cell.length_a   1.000
_cell.length_b   1.000
_cell.length_c   1.000
_cell.angle_alpha   90.00
_cell.angle_beta   90.00
_cell.angle_gamma   90.00
#
_symmetry.space_group_name_H-M   'P 1'
#
loop_
_entity.id
_entity.type
_entity.pdbx_description
1 polymer ?
#
loop_
_entity_poly.entity_id
_entity_poly.type
_entity_poly.pdbx_seq_one_letter_code
_entity_poly.pdbx_strand_id
1 'polypeptide(L)'
;MPDLIEAPAPSNRTGSGVPLSGSDLDYEVRNQMRPADVFVIIAGMYVAHSGWIDFELAFARRIGRPIIGVWRRGSQRLPLAIQRAAVDVVGWNSASIVRAIRQYALPSGS
;
A
#
# COMPACT_ATOMS: atom_id res chain seq x y z
N MET A 1 -3.38 22.96 -19.19
CA MET A 1 -3.30 21.49 -19.02
C MET A 1 -3.23 21.24 -17.51
N PRO A 2 -4.23 20.60 -16.87
CA PRO A 2 -4.11 20.28 -15.46
C PRO A 2 -3.22 19.05 -15.26
N ASP A 3 -2.59 19.04 -14.09
CA ASP A 3 -1.49 18.20 -13.65
C ASP A 3 -1.89 16.72 -13.49
N LEU A 4 -0.97 15.81 -13.80
CA LEU A 4 -1.19 14.35 -13.87
C LEU A 4 -0.77 13.63 -12.56
N ILE A 5 -0.77 14.34 -11.42
CA ILE A 5 -0.23 13.86 -10.12
C ILE A 5 -1.30 13.91 -9.01
N GLU A 6 -2.59 13.98 -9.34
CA GLU A 6 -3.65 13.45 -8.47
C GLU A 6 -4.22 12.20 -9.13
N ALA A 7 -3.66 11.04 -8.79
CA ALA A 7 -4.45 9.83 -8.93
C ALA A 7 -5.69 10.04 -8.05
N PRO A 8 -6.92 10.00 -8.60
CA PRO A 8 -8.11 10.18 -7.78
C PRO A 8 -8.11 9.09 -6.70
N ALA A 9 -8.44 9.48 -5.46
CA ALA A 9 -8.82 8.55 -4.42
C ALA A 9 -9.77 7.47 -5.00
N PRO A 10 -9.71 6.20 -4.53
CA PRO A 10 -10.55 5.12 -5.04
C PRO A 10 -11.99 5.62 -5.20
N SER A 11 -12.54 5.39 -6.39
CA SER A 11 -13.65 6.18 -6.94
C SER A 11 -14.80 6.37 -5.94
N ASN A 12 -15.11 7.62 -5.60
CA ASN A 12 -16.38 8.03 -5.00
C ASN A 12 -17.55 7.69 -5.95
N ARG A 13 -17.99 6.43 -5.94
CA ARG A 13 -19.25 6.02 -6.59
C ARG A 13 -20.05 5.12 -5.67
N THR A 14 -20.53 5.70 -4.58
CA THR A 14 -21.92 5.43 -4.20
C THR A 14 -22.82 6.15 -5.19
N GLY A 15 -23.89 5.51 -5.66
CA GLY A 15 -24.86 6.08 -6.60
C GLY A 15 -25.64 7.31 -6.08
N SER A 16 -25.20 7.95 -4.99
CA SER A 16 -25.84 9.06 -4.29
C SER A 16 -25.09 10.41 -4.39
N GLY A 17 -23.88 10.45 -4.98
CA GLY A 17 -23.16 11.72 -5.22
C GLY A 17 -22.67 12.47 -3.97
N VAL A 18 -22.62 11.82 -2.81
CA VAL A 18 -22.15 12.41 -1.55
C VAL A 18 -20.63 12.21 -1.42
N PRO A 19 -19.83 13.25 -1.14
CA PRO A 19 -18.40 13.08 -0.87
C PRO A 19 -18.20 12.27 0.41
N LEU A 20 -17.40 11.21 0.31
CA LEU A 20 -17.05 10.31 1.42
C LEU A 20 -16.36 11.11 2.53
N SER A 21 -16.84 10.97 3.77
CA SER A 21 -16.16 11.49 4.95
C SER A 21 -14.88 10.67 5.21
N GLY A 22 -13.91 11.20 5.96
CA GLY A 22 -12.66 10.50 6.26
C GLY A 22 -12.84 9.08 6.83
N SER A 23 -13.94 8.84 7.55
CA SER A 23 -14.33 7.52 8.07
C SER A 23 -14.79 6.52 7.00
N ASP A 24 -15.38 7.00 5.90
CA ASP A 24 -15.90 6.15 4.83
C ASP A 24 -14.78 5.69 3.90
N LEU A 25 -13.78 6.55 3.72
CA LEU A 25 -12.55 6.26 2.97
C LEU A 25 -11.73 5.18 3.69
N ASP A 26 -11.62 5.25 5.02
CA ASP A 26 -11.01 4.22 5.85
C ASP A 26 -11.75 2.87 5.75
N TYR A 27 -13.07 2.89 5.66
CA TYR A 27 -13.89 1.68 5.54
C TYR A 27 -13.67 0.99 4.19
N GLU A 28 -13.69 1.76 3.10
CA GLU A 28 -13.53 1.23 1.74
C GLU A 28 -12.12 0.71 1.49
N VAL A 29 -11.08 1.42 1.96
CA VAL A 29 -9.69 0.95 1.91
C VAL A 29 -9.55 -0.38 2.67
N ARG A 30 -10.08 -0.48 3.89
CA ARG A 30 -10.06 -1.75 4.64
C ARG A 30 -10.77 -2.88 3.91
N ASN A 31 -11.85 -2.59 3.20
CA ASN A 31 -12.60 -3.60 2.45
C ASN A 31 -11.80 -4.13 1.26
N GLN A 32 -11.05 -3.26 0.58
CA GLN A 32 -10.13 -3.65 -0.51
C GLN A 32 -8.88 -4.38 0.00
N MET A 33 -8.43 -4.06 1.21
CA MET A 33 -7.27 -4.69 1.84
C MET A 33 -7.54 -6.11 2.33
N ARG A 34 -8.75 -6.41 2.78
CA ARG A 34 -9.12 -7.72 3.35
C ARG A 34 -8.89 -8.91 2.42
N PRO A 35 -9.23 -8.87 1.11
CA PRO A 35 -8.95 -9.97 0.20
C PRO A 35 -7.50 -10.03 -0.28
N ALA A 36 -6.64 -9.07 0.09
CA ALA A 36 -5.26 -9.06 -0.38
C ALA A 36 -4.39 -10.09 0.35
N ASP A 37 -3.65 -10.88 -0.41
CA ASP A 37 -2.73 -11.90 0.12
C ASP A 37 -1.38 -11.28 0.55
N VAL A 38 -1.01 -10.12 0.00
CA VAL A 38 0.23 -9.38 0.30
C VAL A 38 0.09 -7.89 -0.09
N PHE A 39 0.75 -7.00 0.65
CA PHE A 39 0.83 -5.57 0.36
C PHE A 39 2.16 -5.20 -0.26
N VAL A 40 2.15 -4.32 -1.27
CA VAL A 40 3.38 -3.85 -1.94
C VAL A 40 3.45 -2.33 -1.85
N ILE A 41 4.48 -1.81 -1.17
CA ILE A 41 4.62 -0.37 -0.88
C ILE A 41 5.85 0.19 -1.58
N ILE A 42 5.65 1.18 -2.44
CA ILE A 42 6.74 1.87 -3.15
C ILE A 42 7.28 3.00 -2.27
N ALA A 43 8.48 2.80 -1.73
CA ALA A 43 9.08 3.70 -0.74
C ALA A 43 9.33 5.13 -1.24
N GLY A 44 9.47 5.33 -2.56
CA GLY A 44 9.71 6.65 -3.16
C GLY A 44 8.53 7.62 -3.02
N MET A 45 7.31 7.11 -2.86
CA MET A 45 6.09 7.92 -2.68
C MET A 45 5.78 8.22 -1.21
N TYR A 46 6.49 7.60 -0.27
CA TYR A 46 6.15 7.65 1.14
C TYR A 46 6.20 9.07 1.73
N VAL A 47 7.14 9.90 1.26
CA VAL A 47 7.30 11.27 1.75
C VAL A 47 6.10 12.15 1.40
N ALA A 48 5.40 11.86 0.29
CA ALA A 48 4.25 12.64 -0.15
C ALA A 48 2.94 12.27 0.57
N HIS A 49 2.84 11.06 1.13
CA HIS A 49 1.57 10.51 1.65
C HIS A 49 1.73 9.69 2.95
N SER A 50 2.59 10.13 3.87
CA SER A 50 2.95 9.38 5.08
C SER A 50 1.76 8.95 5.95
N GLY A 51 0.76 9.82 6.13
CA GLY A 51 -0.39 9.54 7.02
C GLY A 51 -1.27 8.36 6.55
N TRP A 52 -1.55 8.26 5.25
CA TRP A 52 -2.34 7.15 4.70
C TRP A 52 -1.52 5.85 4.69
N ILE A 53 -0.22 5.93 4.40
CA ILE A 53 0.64 4.75 4.37
C ILE A 53 0.83 4.18 5.78
N ASP A 54 0.94 5.02 6.81
CA ASP A 54 1.03 4.55 8.20
C ASP A 54 -0.23 3.78 8.63
N PHE A 55 -1.41 4.20 8.20
CA PHE A 55 -2.65 3.46 8.39
C PHE A 55 -2.62 2.09 7.71
N GLU A 56 -2.19 2.04 6.44
CA GLU A 56 -2.06 0.81 5.67
C GLU A 56 -1.08 -0.17 6.31
N LEU A 57 0.09 0.30 6.76
CA LEU A 57 1.07 -0.51 7.52
C LEU A 57 0.44 -1.06 8.80
N ALA A 58 -0.23 -0.21 9.58
CA ALA A 58 -0.84 -0.61 10.84
C ALA A 58 -1.96 -1.65 10.62
N PHE A 59 -2.79 -1.46 9.59
CA PHE A 59 -3.86 -2.37 9.27
C PHE A 59 -3.33 -3.72 8.78
N ALA A 60 -2.39 -3.73 7.82
CA ALA A 60 -1.75 -4.94 7.32
C ALA A 60 -1.12 -5.76 8.46
N ARG A 61 -0.41 -5.10 9.39
CA ARG A 61 0.12 -5.76 10.61
C ARG A 61 -0.99 -6.33 11.49
N ARG A 62 -2.09 -5.60 11.69
CA ARG A 62 -3.23 -6.05 12.48
C ARG A 62 -3.90 -7.29 11.89
N ILE A 63 -4.00 -7.38 10.57
CA ILE A 63 -4.59 -8.54 9.88
C ILE A 63 -3.56 -9.63 9.55
N GLY A 64 -2.31 -9.48 9.98
CA GLY A 64 -1.24 -10.45 9.79
C GLY A 64 -0.82 -10.63 8.33
N ARG A 65 -1.08 -9.65 7.45
CA ARG A 65 -0.72 -9.74 6.04
C ARG A 65 0.69 -9.20 5.79
N PRO A 66 1.50 -9.89 4.98
CA PRO A 66 2.88 -9.50 4.72
C PRO A 66 2.93 -8.21 3.89
N ILE A 67 4.00 -7.44 4.13
CA ILE A 67 4.26 -6.18 3.45
C ILE A 67 5.61 -6.31 2.73
N ILE A 68 5.64 -6.03 1.44
CA ILE A 68 6.86 -6.00 0.62
C ILE A 68 7.17 -4.52 0.32
N GLY A 69 8.33 -4.06 0.76
CA GLY A 69 8.84 -2.74 0.38
C GLY A 69 9.50 -2.77 -0.99
N VAL A 70 9.19 -1.82 -1.86
CA VAL A 70 9.86 -1.65 -3.16
C VAL A 70 10.75 -0.41 -3.10
N TRP A 71 12.04 -0.63 -3.31
CA TRP A 71 13.08 0.38 -3.25
C TRP A 71 13.63 0.71 -4.64
N ARG A 72 13.62 2.00 -4.98
CA ARG A 72 14.29 2.51 -6.19
C ARG A 72 15.77 2.70 -5.89
N ARG A 73 16.64 2.09 -6.70
CA ARG A 73 18.08 2.37 -6.60
C ARG A 73 18.32 3.86 -6.94
N GLY A 74 18.95 4.59 -6.02
CA GLY A 74 19.28 6.01 -6.18
C GLY A 74 18.40 7.02 -5.41
N SER A 75 17.35 6.58 -4.69
CA SER A 75 16.58 7.46 -3.80
C SER A 75 17.21 7.61 -2.41
N GLN A 76 16.99 8.75 -1.75
CA GLN A 76 17.83 9.25 -0.64
C GLN A 76 17.76 8.46 0.69
N ARG A 77 16.66 7.76 1.03
CA ARG A 77 16.55 6.84 2.20
C ARG A 77 15.24 6.07 2.21
N LEU A 78 15.27 4.80 2.65
CA LEU A 78 14.08 3.99 2.89
C LEU A 78 13.50 4.43 4.25
N PRO A 79 12.22 4.85 4.34
CA PRO A 79 11.62 5.23 5.61
C PRO A 79 11.72 4.11 6.64
N LEU A 80 12.04 4.46 7.88
CA LEU A 80 12.22 3.48 8.97
C LEU A 80 10.93 2.70 9.26
N ALA A 81 9.76 3.31 9.05
CA ALA A 81 8.47 2.65 9.19
C ALA A 81 8.35 1.43 8.26
N ILE A 82 8.72 1.60 6.97
CA ILE A 82 8.73 0.51 5.99
C ILE A 82 9.79 -0.52 6.37
N GLN A 83 11.00 -0.11 6.76
CA GLN A 83 12.05 -1.04 7.20
C GLN A 83 11.61 -1.95 8.35
N ARG A 84 10.78 -1.43 9.26
CA ARG A 84 10.31 -2.16 10.45
C ARG A 84 9.04 -2.98 10.21
N ALA A 85 8.30 -2.71 9.14
CA ALA A 85 7.03 -3.36 8.87
C ALA A 85 7.10 -4.35 7.70
N ALA A 86 8.01 -4.11 6.75
CA ALA A 86 8.18 -4.98 5.59
C ALA A 86 8.86 -6.30 5.99
N VAL A 87 8.35 -7.40 5.44
CA VAL A 87 8.96 -8.73 5.56
C VAL A 87 10.14 -8.91 4.61
N ASP A 88 10.12 -8.18 3.49
CA ASP A 88 11.20 -8.12 2.51
C ASP A 88 11.21 -6.74 1.83
N VAL A 89 12.40 -6.29 1.43
CA VAL A 89 12.59 -5.06 0.67
C VAL A 89 13.31 -5.39 -0.62
N VAL A 90 12.61 -5.24 -1.74
CA VAL A 90 13.10 -5.59 -3.07
C VAL A 90 13.40 -4.37 -3.92
N GLY A 91 14.23 -4.57 -4.95
CA GLY A 91 14.49 -3.52 -5.93
C GLY A 91 13.28 -3.25 -6.82
N TRP A 92 13.23 -2.06 -7.43
CA TRP A 92 12.21 -1.74 -8.43
C TRP A 92 12.50 -2.45 -9.78
N ASN A 93 12.24 -3.74 -9.84
CA ASN A 93 12.19 -4.53 -11.07
C ASN A 93 11.21 -5.69 -10.93
N SER A 94 10.58 -6.06 -12.05
CA SER A 94 9.51 -7.06 -12.09
C SER A 94 9.95 -8.41 -11.52
N ALA A 95 11.16 -8.86 -11.83
CA ALA A 95 11.65 -10.15 -11.36
C ALA A 95 11.71 -10.24 -9.83
N SER A 96 12.24 -9.22 -9.18
CA SER A 96 12.34 -9.20 -7.71
C SER A 96 10.99 -9.02 -7.01
N ILE A 97 10.08 -8.23 -7.59
CA ILE A 97 8.72 -8.02 -7.07
C ILE A 97 7.92 -9.32 -7.17
N VAL A 98 7.89 -9.94 -8.35
CA VAL A 98 7.17 -11.20 -8.59
C VAL A 98 7.71 -12.31 -7.69
N ARG A 99 9.05 -12.40 -7.52
CA ARG A 99 9.68 -13.37 -6.61
C ARG A 99 9.19 -13.19 -5.17
N ALA A 100 9.20 -11.96 -4.65
CA ALA A 100 8.76 -11.69 -3.30
C ALA A 100 7.26 -11.97 -3.10
N ILE A 101 6.40 -11.59 -4.06
CA ILE A 101 4.97 -11.91 -4.00
C ILE A 101 4.77 -13.43 -3.90
N ARG A 102 5.41 -14.21 -4.78
CA ARG A 102 5.31 -15.68 -4.75
C ARG A 102 5.81 -16.30 -3.44
N GLN A 103 6.78 -15.66 -2.78
CA GLN A 103 7.38 -16.16 -1.56
C GLN A 103 6.54 -15.84 -0.32
N TYR A 104 5.87 -14.68 -0.29
CA TYR A 104 5.24 -14.17 0.92
C TYR A 104 3.72 -14.09 0.87
N ALA A 105 3.08 -14.15 -0.31
CA ALA A 105 1.62 -14.08 -0.40
C ALA A 105 0.96 -15.21 0.41
N LEU A 106 0.09 -14.83 1.35
CA LEU A 106 -0.69 -15.75 2.17
C LEU A 106 -2.11 -15.85 1.59
N PRO A 107 -2.52 -17.01 1.03
CA PRO A 107 -3.86 -17.17 0.50
C PRO A 107 -4.92 -16.79 1.53
N SER A 108 -5.87 -15.98 1.11
CA SER A 108 -7.05 -15.59 1.86
C SER A 108 -8.01 -16.79 2.00
N GLY A 109 -7.62 -17.78 2.80
CA GLY A 109 -8.41 -18.99 3.09
C GLY A 109 -7.70 -20.06 3.91
N SER A 110 -6.58 -19.73 4.57
CA SER A 110 -5.81 -20.64 5.44
C SER A 110 -5.87 -20.22 6.91
#